data_AF-A0A970WZR3-F1
#
_entry.id   AF-A0A970WZR3-F1
#
_cell.length_a   1.000
_cell.length_b   1.000
_cell.length_c   1.000
_cell.angle_alpha   90.00
_cell.angle_beta   90.00
_cell.angle_gamma   90.00
#
_symmetry.space_group_name_H-M   'P 1'
#
loop_
_entity.id
_entity.type
_entity.pdbx_description
1 polymer ?
#
loop_
_entity_poly.entity_id
_entity_poly.type
_entity_poly.pdbx_seq_one_letter_code
_entity_poly.pdbx_strand_id
1 'polypeptide(L)'
;MLYNIKNQEDILKKLKIEQLNPMQEETLTVFESSSDIILVSPTGTGKTLAFLLPIIGNLDTGSDEIQVLILVPSRELALQIEQVIREMGSGYKANAVYGGRTGYQDKLDLKHTPSILIGTPGRVADLLRRERFSTQGIRTLVLDEFDKSLEIGFEQDMSEIIAALPNIEKRILTSATLATEIPAFVGLKQPVCLDYSDQAISQLKVKTVVSPSKDKLETLVKTLRHIGNQPGIVFCNFKETIQEVSNYLTANNIHHGCFFGGMEQMDRERALIKFRNGTHQLIIATDLAARGLDIPELKFILHFQLPPRSQEFTHRNGRTARMNADGTAYILKWVNEELPEFIGDTETETIVEAPTPKAPIWKTLFITGGRRDKISKGDIAGLFLKQGGLSKEQLGIIEIKQDCSYVAVRASKMNELIGNLNNSKLKTKKVRVSEV
;
A
#
# COMPACT_ATOMS: atom_id res chain seq x y z
N MET A 1 -25.73 5.61 21.98
CA MET A 1 -25.88 5.90 20.54
C MET A 1 -25.49 4.62 19.82
N LEU A 2 -26.46 3.88 19.30
CA LEU A 2 -26.17 2.76 18.39
C LEU A 2 -25.41 3.35 17.19
N TYR A 3 -24.18 2.92 16.97
CA TYR A 3 -23.49 3.23 15.72
C TYR A 3 -24.38 2.68 14.61
N ASN A 4 -24.83 3.53 13.69
CA ASN A 4 -25.63 3.09 12.55
C ASN A 4 -24.72 2.26 11.65
N ILE A 5 -24.73 0.94 11.84
CA ILE A 5 -23.87 0.03 11.10
C ILE A 5 -24.40 -0.03 9.67
N LYS A 6 -23.52 0.31 8.74
CA LYS A 6 -23.85 0.33 7.32
C LYS A 6 -24.04 -1.08 6.81
N ASN A 7 -25.12 -1.31 6.06
CA ASN A 7 -25.27 -2.52 5.28
C ASN A 7 -24.31 -2.50 4.06
N GLN A 8 -24.24 -3.62 3.33
CA GLN A 8 -23.36 -3.75 2.16
C GLN A 8 -23.62 -2.66 1.11
N GLU A 9 -24.88 -2.36 0.79
CA GLU A 9 -25.24 -1.32 -0.18
C GLU A 9 -24.71 0.07 0.23
N ASP A 10 -24.85 0.43 1.50
CA ASP A 10 -24.36 1.70 2.06
C ASP A 10 -22.84 1.81 2.04
N ILE A 11 -22.13 0.68 2.16
CA ILE A 11 -20.68 0.59 2.04
C ILE A 11 -20.28 0.80 0.58
N LEU A 12 -20.88 0.06 -0.36
CA LEU A 12 -20.57 0.15 -1.80
C LEU A 12 -20.86 1.56 -2.35
N LYS A 13 -22.00 2.14 -1.98
CA LYS A 13 -22.37 3.52 -2.35
C LYS A 13 -21.36 4.55 -1.84
N LYS A 14 -20.82 4.34 -0.63
CA LYS A 14 -19.80 5.24 -0.05
C LYS A 14 -18.44 5.08 -0.74
N LEU A 15 -18.07 3.85 -1.10
CA LEU A 15 -16.87 3.55 -1.86
C LEU A 15 -16.99 3.91 -3.35
N LYS A 16 -18.19 4.29 -3.81
CA LYS A 16 -18.52 4.57 -5.23
C LYS A 16 -18.26 3.35 -6.12
N ILE A 17 -18.61 2.17 -5.64
CA ILE A 17 -18.56 0.92 -6.38
C ILE A 17 -19.97 0.61 -6.84
N GLU A 18 -20.18 0.60 -8.17
CA GLU A 18 -21.49 0.36 -8.76
C GLU A 18 -21.87 -1.13 -8.72
N GLN A 19 -20.90 -2.02 -8.99
CA GLN A 19 -21.08 -3.46 -8.95
C GLN A 19 -19.81 -4.15 -8.46
N LEU A 20 -19.98 -5.29 -7.80
CA LEU A 20 -18.89 -6.20 -7.43
C LEU A 20 -18.37 -6.94 -8.66
N ASN A 21 -17.10 -7.33 -8.64
CA ASN A 21 -16.54 -8.20 -9.67
C ASN A 21 -16.84 -9.69 -9.36
N PRO A 22 -16.67 -10.63 -10.33
CA PRO A 22 -17.00 -12.03 -10.13
C PRO A 22 -16.32 -12.67 -8.91
N MET A 23 -15.04 -12.34 -8.69
CA MET A 23 -14.28 -12.81 -7.53
C MET A 23 -14.91 -12.36 -6.20
N GLN A 24 -15.37 -11.10 -6.12
CA GLN A 24 -16.01 -10.55 -4.93
C GLN A 24 -17.40 -11.18 -4.69
N GLU A 25 -18.19 -11.39 -5.75
CA GLU A 25 -19.51 -12.04 -5.65
C GLU A 25 -19.40 -13.51 -5.22
N GLU A 26 -18.46 -14.24 -5.79
CA GLU A 26 -18.21 -15.64 -5.42
C GLU A 26 -17.66 -15.76 -4.00
N THR A 27 -16.75 -14.85 -3.60
CA THR A 27 -16.24 -14.82 -2.21
C THR A 27 -17.36 -14.61 -1.20
N LEU A 28 -18.34 -13.73 -1.49
CA LEU A 28 -19.50 -13.55 -0.62
C LEU A 28 -20.32 -14.84 -0.48
N THR A 29 -20.56 -15.53 -1.59
CA THR A 29 -21.35 -16.78 -1.61
C THR A 29 -20.65 -17.92 -0.85
N VAL A 30 -19.34 -18.07 -1.05
CA VAL A 30 -18.54 -19.10 -0.38
C VAL A 30 -18.34 -18.79 1.10
N PHE A 31 -18.31 -17.50 1.48
CA PHE A 31 -18.16 -17.11 2.88
C PHE A 31 -19.29 -17.66 3.77
N GLU A 32 -20.52 -17.77 3.28
CA GLU A 32 -21.63 -18.32 4.06
C GLU A 32 -21.57 -19.84 4.21
N SER A 33 -21.04 -20.53 3.19
CA SER A 33 -21.10 -21.99 3.08
C SER A 33 -19.83 -22.73 3.49
N SER A 34 -18.68 -22.05 3.53
CA SER A 34 -17.38 -22.65 3.87
C SER A 34 -16.74 -22.05 5.13
N SER A 35 -16.09 -22.89 5.93
CA SER A 35 -15.26 -22.44 7.07
C SER A 35 -13.88 -21.95 6.63
N ASP A 36 -13.32 -22.52 5.56
CA ASP A 36 -11.98 -22.19 5.10
C ASP A 36 -11.99 -21.84 3.61
N ILE A 37 -11.33 -20.73 3.26
CA ILE A 37 -11.33 -20.16 1.91
C ILE A 37 -9.90 -19.86 1.50
N ILE A 38 -9.51 -20.30 0.31
CA ILE A 38 -8.27 -19.89 -0.35
C ILE A 38 -8.66 -19.01 -1.53
N LEU A 39 -8.24 -17.75 -1.50
CA LEU A 39 -8.47 -16.79 -2.57
C LEU A 39 -7.16 -16.50 -3.31
N VAL A 40 -7.04 -17.03 -4.52
CA VAL A 40 -5.86 -16.78 -5.37
C VAL A 40 -6.22 -15.78 -6.44
N SER A 41 -5.56 -14.64 -6.43
CA SER A 41 -5.77 -13.61 -7.46
C SER A 41 -4.57 -12.66 -7.48
N PRO A 42 -4.24 -12.02 -8.61
CA PRO A 42 -3.18 -11.02 -8.64
C PRO A 42 -3.42 -9.82 -7.72
N THR A 43 -2.39 -9.02 -7.45
CA THR A 43 -2.58 -7.80 -6.64
C THR A 43 -3.38 -6.76 -7.44
N GLY A 44 -4.26 -6.01 -6.77
CA GLY A 44 -5.03 -4.93 -7.41
C GLY A 44 -6.37 -5.36 -8.02
N THR A 45 -6.76 -6.63 -7.89
CA THR A 45 -8.06 -7.17 -8.33
C THR A 45 -9.20 -6.95 -7.33
N GLY A 46 -8.92 -6.31 -6.19
CA GLY A 46 -9.91 -6.04 -5.16
C GLY A 46 -10.07 -7.13 -4.10
N LYS A 47 -9.07 -8.01 -3.90
CA LYS A 47 -9.05 -9.05 -2.86
C LYS A 47 -9.42 -8.54 -1.47
N THR A 48 -8.87 -7.39 -1.08
CA THR A 48 -9.15 -6.76 0.21
C THR A 48 -10.64 -6.51 0.42
N LEU A 49 -11.34 -6.01 -0.59
CA LEU A 49 -12.78 -5.80 -0.49
C LEU A 49 -13.55 -7.13 -0.46
N ALA A 50 -13.08 -8.13 -1.21
CA ALA A 50 -13.71 -9.45 -1.29
C ALA A 50 -13.81 -10.13 0.07
N PHE A 51 -12.76 -10.10 0.89
CA PHE A 51 -12.83 -10.66 2.25
C PHE A 51 -13.41 -9.69 3.29
N LEU A 52 -13.22 -8.37 3.15
CA LEU A 52 -13.71 -7.42 4.16
C LEU A 52 -15.23 -7.27 4.18
N LEU A 53 -15.89 -7.29 3.02
CA LEU A 53 -17.35 -7.16 2.92
C LEU A 53 -18.09 -8.22 3.75
N PRO A 54 -17.88 -9.53 3.54
CA PRO A 54 -18.57 -10.55 4.31
C PRO A 54 -18.16 -10.54 5.78
N ILE A 55 -16.88 -10.29 6.09
CA ILE A 55 -16.40 -10.20 7.48
C ILE A 55 -17.15 -9.12 8.25
N ILE A 56 -17.23 -7.91 7.69
CA ILE A 56 -17.90 -6.78 8.34
C ILE A 56 -19.39 -7.06 8.52
N GLY A 57 -20.03 -7.73 7.56
CA GLY A 57 -21.44 -8.14 7.67
C GLY A 57 -21.72 -9.17 8.78
N ASN A 58 -20.69 -9.90 9.24
CA ASN A 58 -20.81 -10.96 10.25
C ASN A 58 -20.27 -10.57 11.64
N LEU A 59 -19.80 -9.33 11.82
CA LEU A 59 -19.32 -8.87 13.12
C LEU A 59 -20.47 -8.67 14.11
N ASP A 60 -20.33 -9.19 15.33
CA ASP A 60 -21.27 -8.93 16.41
C ASP A 60 -21.11 -7.50 16.94
N THR A 61 -22.22 -6.76 16.95
CA THR A 61 -22.32 -5.38 17.40
C THR A 61 -22.33 -5.26 18.94
N GLY A 62 -22.72 -6.34 19.63
CA GLY A 62 -22.80 -6.39 21.08
C GLY A 62 -21.50 -6.81 21.77
N SER A 63 -20.49 -7.22 21.00
CA SER A 63 -19.21 -7.67 21.53
C SER A 63 -18.18 -6.54 21.60
N ASP A 64 -17.61 -6.35 22.78
CA ASP A 64 -16.48 -5.44 23.05
C ASP A 64 -15.11 -6.11 22.84
N GLU A 65 -15.07 -7.34 22.32
CA GLU A 65 -13.84 -8.11 22.08
C GLU A 65 -13.31 -7.94 20.64
N ILE A 66 -12.05 -8.32 20.44
CA ILE A 66 -11.49 -8.46 19.09
C ILE A 66 -12.09 -9.73 18.48
N GLN A 67 -12.74 -9.59 17.33
CA GLN A 67 -13.45 -10.68 16.65
C GLN A 67 -12.70 -11.20 15.42
N VAL A 68 -11.87 -10.35 14.82
CA VAL A 68 -11.15 -10.64 13.58
C VAL A 68 -9.67 -10.30 13.74
N LEU A 69 -8.81 -11.22 13.34
CA LEU A 69 -7.38 -10.99 13.19
C LEU A 69 -6.98 -11.09 11.72
N ILE A 70 -6.35 -10.05 11.20
CA ILE A 70 -5.81 -10.00 9.83
C ILE A 70 -4.28 -9.92 9.92
N LEU A 71 -3.59 -10.97 9.52
CA LEU A 71 -2.13 -11.01 9.42
C LEU A 71 -1.69 -10.61 8.02
N VAL A 72 -0.68 -9.74 7.95
CA VAL A 72 -0.15 -9.18 6.71
C VAL A 72 1.38 -9.15 6.72
N PRO A 73 2.06 -9.31 5.56
CA PRO A 73 3.52 -9.31 5.48
C PRO A 73 4.17 -7.95 5.73
N SER A 74 3.45 -6.84 5.54
CA SER A 74 4.03 -5.49 5.60
C SER A 74 3.21 -4.50 6.41
N ARG A 75 3.90 -3.47 6.93
CA ARG A 75 3.29 -2.37 7.69
C ARG A 75 2.37 -1.55 6.78
N GLU A 76 2.78 -1.38 5.54
CA GLU A 76 2.07 -0.63 4.53
C GLU A 76 0.74 -1.29 4.17
N LEU A 77 0.73 -2.63 4.02
CA LEU A 77 -0.51 -3.36 3.79
C LEU A 77 -1.44 -3.29 5.02
N ALA A 78 -0.88 -3.37 6.24
CA ALA A 78 -1.67 -3.21 7.46
C ALA A 78 -2.41 -1.87 7.51
N LEU A 79 -1.70 -0.78 7.21
CA LEU A 79 -2.24 0.58 7.16
C LEU A 79 -3.24 0.77 6.02
N GLN A 80 -3.01 0.12 4.88
CA GLN A 80 -3.92 0.14 3.74
C GLN A 80 -5.26 -0.50 4.10
N ILE A 81 -5.24 -1.72 4.65
CA ILE A 81 -6.46 -2.42 5.08
C ILE A 81 -7.21 -1.60 6.14
N GLU A 82 -6.49 -1.04 7.13
CA GLU A 82 -7.09 -0.17 8.15
C GLU A 82 -7.79 1.05 7.52
N GLN A 83 -7.18 1.64 6.49
CA GLN A 83 -7.75 2.78 5.77
C GLN A 83 -8.97 2.37 4.94
N VAL A 84 -8.96 1.21 4.28
CA VAL A 84 -10.11 0.67 3.54
C VAL A 84 -11.30 0.46 4.47
N ILE A 85 -11.11 -0.20 5.62
CA ILE A 85 -12.18 -0.41 6.62
C ILE A 85 -12.76 0.94 7.09
N ARG A 86 -11.90 1.93 7.32
CA ARG A 86 -12.33 3.28 7.70
C ARG A 86 -13.16 3.96 6.60
N GLU A 87 -12.77 3.79 5.34
CA GLU A 87 -13.47 4.34 4.19
C GLU A 87 -14.84 3.69 3.99
N MET A 88 -14.93 2.36 4.17
CA MET A 88 -16.21 1.64 4.26
C MET A 88 -17.13 2.28 5.30
N GLY A 89 -16.56 2.69 6.44
CA GLY A 89 -17.27 3.40 7.50
C GLY A 89 -18.41 2.59 8.09
N SER A 90 -18.18 1.29 8.26
CA SER A 90 -19.11 0.32 8.80
C SER A 90 -19.53 0.59 10.25
N GLY A 91 -18.78 1.42 10.97
CA GLY A 91 -19.00 1.69 12.39
C GLY A 91 -18.10 0.87 13.31
N TYR A 92 -17.53 -0.23 12.82
CA TYR A 92 -16.56 -1.03 13.57
C TYR A 92 -15.19 -0.36 13.64
N LYS A 93 -14.53 -0.53 14.78
CA LYS A 93 -13.19 -0.03 15.00
C LYS A 93 -12.16 -1.06 14.51
N ALA A 94 -11.25 -0.61 13.65
CA ALA A 94 -10.07 -1.37 13.24
C ALA A 94 -8.79 -0.68 13.70
N ASN A 95 -7.80 -1.46 14.14
CA ASN A 95 -6.47 -0.97 14.48
C ASN A 95 -5.39 -1.79 13.78
N ALA A 96 -4.38 -1.11 13.23
CA ALA A 96 -3.17 -1.74 12.70
C ALA A 96 -2.02 -1.71 13.73
N VAL A 97 -1.41 -2.88 13.99
CA VAL A 97 -0.23 -3.07 14.85
C VAL A 97 0.94 -3.62 14.05
N TYR A 98 2.09 -2.95 14.11
CA TYR A 98 3.27 -3.34 13.35
C TYR A 98 4.55 -2.83 14.01
N GLY A 99 5.70 -3.42 13.65
CA GLY A 99 7.00 -3.06 14.20
C GLY A 99 7.40 -1.60 13.89
N GLY A 100 8.34 -1.04 14.65
CA GLY A 100 8.80 0.35 14.49
C GLY A 100 7.91 1.41 15.16
N ARG A 101 6.84 1.00 15.87
CA ARG A 101 6.05 1.86 16.76
C ARG A 101 6.46 1.65 18.22
N THR A 102 6.36 2.71 19.03
CA THR A 102 6.60 2.58 20.47
C THR A 102 5.51 1.71 21.11
N GLY A 103 5.87 0.83 22.05
CA GLY A 103 4.90 -0.01 22.78
C GLY A 103 3.86 0.79 23.59
N TYR A 104 4.11 2.07 23.82
CA TYR A 104 3.18 3.02 24.42
C TYR A 104 2.03 3.38 23.47
N GLN A 105 2.32 3.58 22.17
CA GLN A 105 1.28 3.88 21.17
C GLN A 105 0.26 2.74 21.07
N ASP A 106 0.73 1.50 21.05
CA ASP A 106 -0.16 0.32 20.98
C ASP A 106 -1.01 0.19 22.24
N LYS A 107 -0.43 0.52 23.41
CA LYS A 107 -1.19 0.57 24.68
C LYS A 107 -2.35 1.57 24.62
N LEU A 108 -2.09 2.75 24.06
CA LEU A 108 -3.12 3.78 23.91
C LEU A 108 -4.19 3.36 22.89
N ASP A 109 -3.78 2.81 21.76
CA ASP A 109 -4.70 2.46 20.67
C ASP A 109 -5.59 1.26 21.04
N LEU A 110 -5.06 0.30 21.83
CA LEU A 110 -5.79 -0.85 22.38
C LEU A 110 -6.54 -0.56 23.68
N LYS A 111 -6.40 0.63 24.28
CA LYS A 111 -7.19 1.04 25.46
C LYS A 111 -8.70 0.99 25.17
N HIS A 112 -9.08 1.23 23.92
CA HIS A 112 -10.42 0.93 23.42
C HIS A 112 -10.28 -0.24 22.46
N THR A 113 -10.81 -1.40 22.84
CA THR A 113 -10.69 -2.64 22.07
C THR A 113 -11.26 -2.45 20.65
N PRO A 114 -10.50 -2.76 19.59
CA PRO A 114 -11.02 -2.78 18.23
C PRO A 114 -11.76 -4.10 17.96
N SER A 115 -12.78 -4.09 17.10
CA SER A 115 -13.42 -5.33 16.63
C SER A 115 -12.52 -6.09 15.64
N ILE A 116 -11.67 -5.36 14.91
CA ILE A 116 -10.74 -5.89 13.91
C ILE A 116 -9.31 -5.47 14.27
N LEU A 117 -8.42 -6.46 14.47
CA LEU A 117 -6.99 -6.24 14.64
C LEU A 117 -6.26 -6.63 13.35
N ILE A 118 -5.46 -5.72 12.81
CA ILE A 118 -4.63 -5.96 11.63
C ILE A 118 -3.18 -5.88 12.07
N GLY A 119 -2.29 -6.78 11.64
CA GLY A 119 -0.90 -6.60 11.99
C GLY A 119 0.10 -7.51 11.31
N THR A 120 1.37 -7.12 11.42
CA THR A 120 2.49 -7.94 10.97
C THR A 120 2.77 -9.06 11.97
N PRO A 121 3.01 -10.32 11.54
CA PRO A 121 3.17 -11.48 12.43
C PRO A 121 4.08 -11.22 13.63
N GLY A 122 5.32 -10.78 13.41
CA GLY A 122 6.25 -10.55 14.52
C GLY A 122 5.77 -9.55 15.58
N ARG A 123 4.96 -8.54 15.21
CA ARG A 123 4.39 -7.61 16.20
C ARG A 123 3.18 -8.20 16.92
N VAL A 124 2.33 -8.92 16.21
CA VAL A 124 1.16 -9.58 16.81
C VAL A 124 1.64 -10.64 17.82
N ALA A 125 2.64 -11.46 17.45
CA ALA A 125 3.27 -12.43 18.33
C ALA A 125 3.85 -11.76 19.59
N ASP A 126 4.60 -10.66 19.46
CA ASP A 126 5.11 -9.90 20.63
C ASP A 126 4.00 -9.37 21.54
N LEU A 127 2.86 -8.93 20.99
CA LEU A 127 1.72 -8.48 21.78
C LEU A 127 1.03 -9.64 22.49
N LEU A 128 0.94 -10.82 21.86
CA LEU A 128 0.41 -12.05 22.47
C LEU A 128 1.31 -12.54 23.62
N ARG A 129 2.63 -12.63 23.40
CA ARG A 129 3.61 -13.01 24.45
C ARG A 129 3.57 -12.12 25.67
N ARG A 130 3.18 -10.85 25.49
CA ARG A 130 3.03 -9.86 26.57
C ARG A 130 1.60 -9.74 27.09
N GLU A 131 0.70 -10.63 26.69
CA GLU A 131 -0.70 -10.70 27.10
C GLU A 131 -1.44 -9.36 26.97
N ARG A 132 -1.24 -8.67 25.83
CA ARG A 132 -1.73 -7.30 25.64
C ARG A 132 -3.18 -7.22 25.16
N PHE A 133 -3.76 -8.33 24.72
CA PHE A 133 -5.17 -8.46 24.34
C PHE A 133 -5.63 -9.92 24.48
N SER A 134 -6.94 -10.13 24.61
CA SER A 134 -7.56 -11.46 24.66
C SER A 134 -7.75 -12.04 23.26
N THR A 135 -7.48 -13.33 23.08
CA THR A 135 -7.74 -14.07 21.84
C THR A 135 -9.08 -14.81 21.84
N GLN A 136 -9.82 -14.80 22.95
CA GLN A 136 -11.03 -15.60 23.13
C GLN A 136 -12.16 -15.21 22.16
N GLY A 137 -12.31 -13.93 21.86
CA GLY A 137 -13.32 -13.43 20.93
C GLY A 137 -12.99 -13.62 19.45
N ILE A 138 -11.76 -14.00 19.10
CA ILE A 138 -11.32 -14.07 17.71
C ILE A 138 -11.89 -15.32 17.05
N ARG A 139 -12.85 -15.13 16.14
CA ARG A 139 -13.52 -16.20 15.37
C ARG A 139 -13.04 -16.28 13.93
N THR A 140 -12.56 -15.16 13.38
CA THR A 140 -12.10 -15.09 11.99
C THR A 140 -10.61 -14.74 11.91
N LEU A 141 -9.86 -15.54 11.16
CA LEU A 141 -8.46 -15.29 10.82
C LEU A 141 -8.31 -15.05 9.32
N VAL A 142 -7.64 -13.97 8.95
CA VAL A 142 -7.24 -13.68 7.57
C VAL A 142 -5.72 -13.68 7.47
N LEU A 143 -5.18 -14.40 6.49
CA LEU A 143 -3.78 -14.42 6.10
C LEU A 143 -3.68 -13.78 4.70
N ASP A 144 -3.47 -12.46 4.64
CA ASP A 144 -3.44 -11.72 3.36
C ASP A 144 -2.00 -11.62 2.83
N GLU A 145 -1.81 -11.85 1.53
CA GLU A 145 -0.49 -12.03 0.90
C GLU A 145 0.36 -13.10 1.65
N PHE A 146 -0.20 -14.30 1.79
CA PHE A 146 0.37 -15.39 2.58
C PHE A 146 1.71 -15.90 2.05
N ASP A 147 1.80 -16.10 0.73
CA ASP A 147 3.03 -16.40 0.01
C ASP A 147 4.17 -15.46 0.42
N LYS A 148 3.87 -14.17 0.50
CA LYS A 148 4.84 -13.16 0.88
C LYS A 148 5.24 -13.25 2.35
N SER A 149 4.32 -13.63 3.23
CA SER A 149 4.63 -13.83 4.64
C SER A 149 5.62 -14.97 4.85
N LEU A 150 5.51 -16.04 4.06
CA LEU A 150 6.48 -17.15 4.06
C LEU A 150 7.85 -16.72 3.53
N GLU A 151 7.90 -16.00 2.41
CA GLU A 151 9.16 -15.48 1.85
C GLU A 151 9.95 -14.57 2.80
N ILE A 152 9.25 -13.82 3.68
CA ILE A 152 9.90 -12.96 4.69
C ILE A 152 10.41 -13.78 5.89
N GLY A 153 9.95 -15.03 6.05
CA GLY A 153 10.31 -15.90 7.17
C GLY A 153 9.40 -15.73 8.38
N PHE A 154 8.13 -15.33 8.21
CA PHE A 154 7.18 -15.19 9.32
C PHE A 154 6.52 -16.51 9.77
N GLU A 155 6.97 -17.65 9.24
CA GLU A 155 6.41 -18.98 9.55
C GLU A 155 6.29 -19.24 11.06
N GLN A 156 7.38 -19.01 11.80
CA GLN A 156 7.41 -19.27 13.24
C GLN A 156 6.45 -18.35 14.01
N ASP A 157 6.44 -17.06 13.70
CA ASP A 157 5.54 -16.09 14.33
C ASP A 157 4.07 -16.40 14.02
N MET A 158 3.75 -16.77 12.77
CA MET A 158 2.39 -17.13 12.37
C MET A 158 1.93 -18.43 13.05
N SER A 159 2.80 -19.44 13.14
CA SER A 159 2.51 -20.68 13.85
C SER A 159 2.20 -20.42 15.33
N GLU A 160 2.99 -19.57 15.99
CA GLU A 160 2.76 -19.18 17.39
C GLU A 160 1.42 -18.47 17.57
N ILE A 161 1.12 -17.51 16.69
CA ILE A 161 -0.15 -16.77 16.72
C ILE A 161 -1.33 -17.73 16.57
N ILE A 162 -1.32 -18.59 15.54
CA ILE A 162 -2.44 -19.47 15.23
C ILE A 162 -2.68 -20.47 16.37
N ALA A 163 -1.62 -20.99 16.99
CA ALA A 163 -1.73 -21.85 18.17
C ALA A 163 -2.41 -21.17 19.37
N ALA A 164 -2.31 -19.84 19.48
CA ALA A 164 -2.93 -19.05 20.54
C ALA A 164 -4.39 -18.62 20.25
N LEU A 165 -4.97 -19.03 19.13
CA LEU A 165 -6.35 -18.71 18.72
C LEU A 165 -7.27 -19.94 18.84
N PRO A 166 -7.87 -20.19 20.02
CA PRO A 166 -8.61 -21.44 20.29
C PRO A 166 -9.95 -21.54 19.55
N ASN A 167 -10.51 -20.41 19.12
CA ASN A 167 -11.91 -20.28 18.73
C ASN A 167 -12.12 -19.95 17.24
N ILE A 168 -11.14 -20.22 16.38
CA ILE A 168 -11.23 -19.90 14.95
C ILE A 168 -12.24 -20.81 14.24
N GLU A 169 -13.28 -20.18 13.71
CA GLU A 169 -14.36 -20.78 12.93
C GLU A 169 -14.23 -20.47 11.43
N LYS A 170 -13.57 -19.36 11.08
CA LYS A 170 -13.37 -18.92 9.70
C LYS A 170 -11.89 -18.65 9.42
N ARG A 171 -11.32 -19.28 8.38
CA ARG A 171 -9.99 -18.92 7.86
C ARG A 171 -10.09 -18.46 6.42
N ILE A 172 -9.46 -17.33 6.11
CA ILE A 172 -9.31 -16.85 4.75
C ILE A 172 -7.82 -16.68 4.48
N LEU A 173 -7.32 -17.36 3.46
CA LEU A 173 -5.96 -17.22 2.98
C LEU A 173 -6.01 -16.55 1.61
N THR A 174 -5.24 -15.47 1.42
CA THR A 174 -5.08 -14.86 0.11
C THR A 174 -3.65 -15.02 -0.37
N SER A 175 -3.48 -15.24 -1.66
CA SER A 175 -2.17 -15.32 -2.30
C SER A 175 -2.26 -14.88 -3.75
N ALA A 176 -1.11 -14.52 -4.35
CA ALA A 176 -1.02 -14.30 -5.77
C ALA A 176 -0.85 -15.61 -6.57
N THR A 177 -0.42 -16.71 -5.93
CA THR A 177 -0.08 -17.96 -6.63
C THR A 177 -0.45 -19.21 -5.83
N LEU A 178 -0.82 -20.29 -6.51
CA LEU A 178 -1.04 -21.61 -5.90
C LEU A 178 0.24 -22.43 -5.67
N ALA A 179 1.38 -21.96 -6.16
CA ALA A 179 2.66 -22.69 -6.11
C ALA A 179 3.25 -22.79 -4.70
N THR A 180 2.70 -22.05 -3.73
CA THR A 180 3.22 -22.02 -2.37
C THR A 180 2.62 -23.16 -1.56
N GLU A 181 3.48 -24.05 -1.06
CA GLU A 181 3.05 -25.11 -0.14
C GLU A 181 2.49 -24.47 1.14
N ILE A 182 1.24 -24.80 1.48
CA ILE A 182 0.58 -24.27 2.67
C ILE A 182 1.00 -25.12 3.87
N PRO A 183 1.73 -24.58 4.84
CA PRO A 183 2.18 -25.33 6.00
C PRO A 183 1.01 -25.85 6.86
N ALA A 184 1.20 -27.01 7.47
CA ALA A 184 0.19 -27.65 8.31
C ALA A 184 -0.29 -26.78 9.48
N PHE A 185 0.55 -25.87 9.99
CA PHE A 185 0.20 -24.99 11.11
C PHE A 185 -0.96 -24.03 10.78
N VAL A 186 -1.23 -23.76 9.49
CA VAL A 186 -2.36 -22.91 9.08
C VAL A 186 -3.70 -23.54 9.48
N GLY A 187 -3.76 -24.87 9.49
CA GLY A 187 -4.90 -25.62 10.01
C GLY A 187 -6.16 -25.55 9.14
N LEU A 188 -6.00 -25.42 7.82
CA LEU A 188 -7.14 -25.47 6.87
C LEU A 188 -7.76 -26.88 6.83
N LYS A 189 -9.09 -26.94 6.78
CA LYS A 189 -9.93 -28.13 6.72
C LYS A 189 -10.88 -28.02 5.53
N GLN A 190 -10.65 -28.83 4.50
CA GLN A 190 -11.45 -28.84 3.27
C GLN A 190 -11.69 -27.43 2.70
N PRO A 191 -10.62 -26.63 2.45
CA PRO A 191 -10.79 -25.26 1.99
C PRO A 191 -11.43 -25.22 0.59
N VAL A 192 -12.34 -24.27 0.39
CA VAL A 192 -12.83 -23.93 -0.95
C VAL A 192 -11.83 -22.99 -1.60
N CYS A 193 -11.27 -23.42 -2.74
CA CYS A 193 -10.29 -22.63 -3.49
C CYS A 193 -10.99 -21.83 -4.60
N LEU A 194 -10.86 -20.51 -4.53
CA LEU A 194 -11.31 -19.56 -5.54
C LEU A 194 -10.08 -19.09 -6.33
N ASP A 195 -9.88 -19.69 -7.51
CA ASP A 195 -8.72 -19.39 -8.34
C ASP A 195 -9.06 -18.40 -9.47
N TYR A 196 -8.49 -17.22 -9.32
CA TYR A 196 -8.59 -16.08 -10.22
C TYR A 196 -7.18 -15.62 -10.66
N SER A 197 -6.17 -16.50 -10.62
CA SER A 197 -4.81 -16.20 -11.11
C SER A 197 -4.78 -15.85 -12.59
N ASP A 198 -5.66 -16.50 -13.37
CA ASP A 198 -5.68 -16.44 -14.82
C ASP A 198 -6.58 -15.34 -15.39
N GLN A 199 -7.29 -14.60 -14.53
CA GLN A 199 -8.02 -13.42 -15.00
C GLN A 199 -7.01 -12.38 -15.46
N ALA A 200 -6.86 -12.32 -16.78
CA ALA A 200 -5.92 -11.50 -17.51
C ALA A 200 -5.87 -10.10 -16.92
N ILE A 201 -4.83 -9.86 -16.15
CA ILE A 201 -4.23 -8.54 -16.06
C ILE A 201 -4.07 -8.07 -17.51
N SER A 202 -4.68 -6.93 -17.86
CA SER A 202 -4.45 -6.18 -19.11
C SER A 202 -3.03 -6.45 -19.60
N GLN A 203 -2.88 -6.96 -20.85
CA GLN A 203 -1.57 -7.33 -21.41
C GLN A 203 -0.57 -6.21 -21.20
N LEU A 204 0.25 -6.35 -20.16
CA LEU A 204 1.26 -5.37 -19.83
C LEU A 204 2.21 -5.31 -21.01
N LYS A 205 2.38 -4.12 -21.60
CA LYS A 205 3.36 -3.94 -22.67
C LYS A 205 4.74 -4.03 -22.04
N VAL A 206 5.43 -5.15 -22.24
CA VAL A 206 6.81 -5.33 -21.81
C VAL A 206 7.71 -4.92 -22.96
N LYS A 207 8.55 -3.91 -22.71
CA LYS A 207 9.52 -3.37 -23.67
C LYS A 207 10.93 -3.48 -23.12
N THR A 208 11.87 -3.86 -23.97
CA THR A 208 13.29 -3.90 -23.61
C THR A 208 14.01 -2.67 -24.15
N VAL A 209 14.84 -2.05 -23.32
CA VAL A 209 15.72 -0.96 -23.71
C VAL A 209 17.16 -1.44 -23.56
N VAL A 210 17.89 -1.44 -24.67
CA VAL A 210 19.27 -1.93 -24.70
C VAL A 210 20.23 -0.81 -24.30
N SER A 211 21.05 -1.09 -23.30
CA SER A 211 22.14 -0.24 -22.86
C SER A 211 23.46 -0.66 -23.49
N PRO A 212 24.26 0.29 -24.04
CA PRO A 212 25.60 0.00 -24.51
C PRO A 212 26.57 -0.29 -23.35
N SER A 213 26.31 0.29 -22.17
CA SER A 213 27.14 0.10 -20.97
C SER A 213 26.49 -0.92 -20.00
N LYS A 214 27.33 -1.57 -19.21
CA LYS A 214 26.89 -2.48 -18.15
C LYS A 214 26.25 -1.74 -16.96
N ASP A 215 26.65 -0.49 -16.71
CA ASP A 215 26.11 0.33 -15.59
C ASP A 215 24.65 0.76 -15.81
N LYS A 216 24.19 0.83 -17.06
CA LYS A 216 22.83 1.23 -17.48
C LYS A 216 22.38 2.62 -17.02
N LEU A 217 23.22 3.42 -16.35
CA LEU A 217 22.82 4.70 -15.73
C LEU A 217 22.48 5.76 -16.77
N GLU A 218 23.29 5.87 -17.83
CA GLU A 218 23.01 6.80 -18.92
C GLU A 218 21.72 6.41 -19.67
N THR A 219 21.55 5.12 -19.93
CA THR A 219 20.34 4.57 -20.57
C THR A 219 19.10 4.81 -19.70
N LEU A 220 19.20 4.68 -18.39
CA LEU A 220 18.13 5.01 -17.46
C LEU A 220 17.68 6.47 -17.62
N VAL A 221 18.62 7.42 -17.62
CA VAL A 221 18.30 8.85 -17.79
C VAL A 221 17.63 9.11 -19.14
N LYS A 222 18.16 8.55 -20.22
CA LYS A 222 17.57 8.69 -21.56
C LYS A 222 16.15 8.11 -21.61
N THR A 223 15.94 6.95 -20.99
CA THR A 223 14.62 6.30 -20.91
C THR A 223 13.62 7.15 -20.12
N LEU A 224 14.02 7.69 -18.96
CA LEU A 224 13.16 8.56 -18.16
C LEU A 224 12.82 9.87 -18.87
N ARG A 225 13.76 10.43 -19.64
CA ARG A 225 13.48 11.61 -20.50
C ARG A 225 12.46 11.28 -21.58
N HIS A 226 12.59 10.13 -22.23
CA HIS A 226 11.67 9.66 -23.25
C HIS A 226 10.25 9.45 -22.69
N ILE A 227 10.13 8.83 -21.52
CA ILE A 227 8.84 8.62 -20.82
C ILE A 227 8.23 9.96 -20.36
N GLY A 228 9.06 10.89 -19.90
CA GLY A 228 8.63 12.21 -19.42
C GLY A 228 8.01 12.18 -18.02
N ASN A 229 7.11 13.13 -17.74
CA ASN A 229 6.50 13.39 -16.43
C ASN A 229 5.36 12.42 -16.05
N GLN A 230 5.55 11.12 -16.31
CA GLN A 230 4.58 10.09 -15.95
C GLN A 230 4.88 9.48 -14.57
N PRO A 231 3.86 9.05 -13.80
CA PRO A 231 4.08 8.37 -12.54
C PRO A 231 4.62 6.96 -12.77
N GLY A 232 5.75 6.62 -12.13
CA GLY A 232 6.36 5.30 -12.29
C GLY A 232 7.33 4.90 -11.18
N ILE A 233 7.73 3.64 -11.21
CA ILE A 233 8.70 3.05 -10.27
C ILE A 233 9.90 2.52 -11.04
N VAL A 234 11.10 2.85 -10.54
CA VAL A 234 12.35 2.22 -10.95
C VAL A 234 12.72 1.17 -9.89
N PHE A 235 12.77 -0.10 -10.29
CA PHE A 235 13.14 -1.19 -9.40
C PHE A 235 14.64 -1.49 -9.46
N CYS A 236 15.24 -1.50 -8.27
CA CYS A 236 16.59 -2.00 -8.01
C CYS A 236 16.51 -3.17 -7.03
N ASN A 237 17.50 -4.06 -7.04
CA ASN A 237 17.53 -5.22 -6.14
C ASN A 237 18.14 -4.87 -4.77
N PHE A 238 19.09 -3.92 -4.75
CA PHE A 238 19.89 -3.59 -3.57
C PHE A 238 19.75 -2.11 -3.16
N LYS A 239 19.94 -1.83 -1.87
CA LYS A 239 19.86 -0.47 -1.30
C LYS A 239 20.99 0.42 -1.83
N GLU A 240 22.18 -0.14 -1.99
CA GLU A 240 23.37 0.53 -2.50
C GLU A 240 23.12 1.02 -3.93
N THR A 241 22.50 0.18 -4.76
CA THR A 241 22.10 0.55 -6.13
C THR A 241 21.07 1.68 -6.13
N ILE A 242 20.14 1.72 -5.17
CA ILE A 242 19.20 2.84 -5.05
C ILE A 242 19.93 4.14 -4.77
N GLN A 243 20.93 4.13 -3.90
CA GLN A 243 21.71 5.33 -3.60
C GLN A 243 22.50 5.81 -4.82
N GLU A 244 23.13 4.89 -5.55
CA GLU A 244 23.85 5.18 -6.79
C GLU A 244 22.94 5.80 -7.86
N VAL A 245 21.81 5.14 -8.13
CA VAL A 245 20.80 5.64 -9.07
C VAL A 245 20.26 6.99 -8.62
N SER A 246 19.96 7.16 -7.33
CA SER A 246 19.45 8.41 -6.77
C SER A 246 20.42 9.58 -6.94
N ASN A 247 21.71 9.36 -6.65
CA ASN A 247 22.76 10.35 -6.85
C ASN A 247 22.86 10.74 -8.34
N TYR A 248 22.83 9.74 -9.22
CA TYR A 248 22.92 9.97 -10.67
C TYR A 248 21.72 10.73 -11.23
N LEU A 249 20.49 10.38 -10.82
CA LEU A 249 19.28 11.10 -11.21
C LEU A 249 19.28 12.54 -10.66
N THR A 250 19.78 12.76 -9.45
CA THR A 250 19.93 14.10 -8.86
C THR A 250 20.89 14.97 -9.67
N ALA A 251 22.06 14.44 -10.04
CA ALA A 251 23.03 15.13 -10.90
C ALA A 251 22.45 15.48 -12.28
N ASN A 252 21.45 14.73 -12.75
CA ASN A 252 20.73 14.95 -13.99
C ASN A 252 19.43 15.78 -13.84
N ASN A 253 19.19 16.37 -12.67
CA ASN A 253 18.00 17.16 -12.35
C ASN A 253 16.67 16.40 -12.51
N ILE A 254 16.66 15.08 -12.26
CA ILE A 254 15.45 14.25 -12.28
C ILE A 254 14.95 14.07 -10.85
N HIS A 255 13.80 14.67 -10.56
CA HIS A 255 13.16 14.59 -9.24
C HIS A 255 12.56 13.20 -8.98
N HIS A 256 12.87 12.63 -7.82
CA HIS A 256 12.42 11.30 -7.43
C HIS A 256 12.37 11.15 -5.90
N GLY A 257 11.61 10.15 -5.44
CA GLY A 257 11.70 9.63 -4.07
C GLY A 257 12.45 8.30 -4.04
N CYS A 258 12.92 7.90 -2.86
CA CYS A 258 13.49 6.57 -2.62
C CYS A 258 12.60 5.79 -1.66
N PHE A 259 12.49 4.47 -1.86
CA PHE A 259 11.69 3.59 -1.01
C PHE A 259 12.35 2.21 -0.84
N PHE A 260 12.99 1.98 0.30
CA PHE A 260 13.77 0.75 0.55
C PHE A 260 13.71 0.27 2.00
N GLY A 261 14.16 -0.98 2.22
CA GLY A 261 14.25 -1.59 3.54
C GLY A 261 15.22 -0.85 4.47
N GLY A 262 14.84 -0.64 5.73
CA GLY A 262 15.68 0.06 6.72
C GLY A 262 15.59 1.59 6.69
N MET A 263 14.67 2.17 5.94
CA MET A 263 14.28 3.57 6.11
C MET A 263 13.54 3.77 7.44
N GLU A 264 13.73 4.94 8.05
CA GLU A 264 12.92 5.38 9.19
C GLU A 264 11.44 5.41 8.82
N GLN A 265 10.58 5.01 9.77
CA GLN A 265 9.14 4.85 9.52
C GLN A 265 8.50 6.14 8.99
N MET A 266 8.89 7.28 9.56
CA MET A 266 8.39 8.58 9.16
C MET A 266 8.79 8.92 7.71
N ASP A 267 9.99 8.57 7.29
CA ASP A 267 10.47 8.85 5.93
C ASP A 267 9.84 7.93 4.90
N ARG A 268 9.57 6.66 5.27
CA ARG A 268 8.77 5.74 4.44
C ARG A 268 7.38 6.32 4.17
N GLU A 269 6.68 6.74 5.23
CA GLU A 269 5.35 7.32 5.09
C GLU A 269 5.37 8.58 4.22
N ARG A 270 6.34 9.47 4.45
CA ARG A 270 6.50 10.69 3.66
C ARG A 270 6.78 10.41 2.18
N ALA A 271 7.63 9.44 1.86
CA ALA A 271 7.92 9.06 0.48
C ALA A 271 6.65 8.63 -0.27
N LEU A 272 5.81 7.80 0.36
CA LEU A 272 4.55 7.36 -0.23
C LEU A 272 3.51 8.49 -0.34
N ILE A 273 3.43 9.36 0.68
CA ILE A 273 2.53 10.52 0.64
C ILE A 273 2.91 11.46 -0.51
N LYS A 274 4.20 11.79 -0.63
CA LYS A 274 4.72 12.63 -1.72
C LYS A 274 4.47 12.02 -3.09
N PHE A 275 4.49 10.69 -3.21
CA PHE A 275 4.17 10.04 -4.47
C PHE A 275 2.67 10.06 -4.77
N ARG A 276 1.83 9.67 -3.80
CA ARG A 276 0.36 9.69 -3.94
C ARG A 276 -0.17 11.06 -4.32
N ASN A 277 0.44 12.11 -3.79
CA ASN A 277 -0.01 13.48 -4.01
C ASN A 277 0.67 14.19 -5.20
N GLY A 278 1.55 13.50 -5.93
CA GLY A 278 2.22 14.02 -7.12
C GLY A 278 3.40 14.95 -6.87
N THR A 279 3.87 15.09 -5.62
CA THR A 279 5.12 15.79 -5.29
C THR A 279 6.33 15.05 -5.87
N HIS A 280 6.29 13.71 -5.87
CA HIS A 280 7.21 12.89 -6.65
C HIS A 280 6.40 12.10 -7.68
N GLN A 281 6.84 12.12 -8.94
CA GLN A 281 6.27 11.27 -9.98
C GLN A 281 7.12 10.00 -10.19
N LEU A 282 8.33 9.95 -9.62
CA LEU A 282 9.22 8.80 -9.71
C LEU A 282 9.57 8.31 -8.31
N ILE A 283 9.48 7.01 -8.09
CA ILE A 283 10.08 6.34 -6.92
C ILE A 283 11.14 5.35 -7.40
N ILE A 284 12.30 5.34 -6.74
CA ILE A 284 13.26 4.25 -6.84
C ILE A 284 13.05 3.31 -5.66
N ALA A 285 12.81 2.03 -5.91
CA ALA A 285 12.47 1.08 -4.84
C ALA A 285 13.12 -0.30 -4.97
N THR A 286 13.19 -1.00 -3.84
CA THR A 286 13.49 -2.44 -3.79
C THR A 286 12.20 -3.26 -3.80
N ASP A 287 12.27 -4.52 -4.24
CA ASP A 287 11.14 -5.47 -4.19
C ASP A 287 10.50 -5.56 -2.82
N LEU A 288 11.32 -5.77 -1.79
CA LEU A 288 10.84 -6.01 -0.44
C LEU A 288 10.09 -4.79 0.11
N ALA A 289 10.50 -3.59 -0.29
CA ALA A 289 9.86 -2.36 0.13
C ALA A 289 8.61 -2.07 -0.73
N ALA A 290 8.63 -2.36 -2.02
CA ALA A 290 7.55 -2.00 -2.93
C ALA A 290 6.31 -2.92 -2.89
N ARG A 291 6.41 -4.08 -2.23
CA ARG A 291 5.29 -5.03 -2.06
C ARG A 291 4.25 -4.50 -1.06
N GLY A 292 2.97 -4.74 -1.37
CA GLY A 292 1.84 -4.24 -0.56
C GLY A 292 1.70 -2.72 -0.52
N LEU A 293 2.40 -1.97 -1.39
CA LEU A 293 2.22 -0.53 -1.46
C LEU A 293 0.92 -0.19 -2.19
N ASP A 294 0.05 0.57 -1.52
CA ASP A 294 -1.04 1.28 -2.19
C ASP A 294 -0.51 2.52 -2.89
N ILE A 295 -0.06 2.28 -4.11
CA ILE A 295 0.43 3.30 -5.04
C ILE A 295 -0.68 3.60 -6.03
N PRO A 296 -0.91 4.88 -6.39
CA PRO A 296 -1.85 5.23 -7.45
C PRO A 296 -1.49 4.52 -8.75
N GLU A 297 -2.43 4.51 -9.70
CA GLU A 297 -2.20 3.94 -11.03
C GLU A 297 -0.86 4.40 -11.63
N LEU A 298 0.03 3.43 -11.85
CA LEU A 298 1.35 3.66 -12.44
C LEU A 298 1.23 3.61 -13.96
N LYS A 299 1.86 4.57 -14.65
CA LYS A 299 1.94 4.57 -16.12
C LYS A 299 3.14 3.78 -16.63
N PHE A 300 4.17 3.61 -15.79
CA PHE A 300 5.26 2.70 -16.12
C PHE A 300 5.92 2.06 -14.91
N ILE A 301 6.53 0.91 -15.16
CA ILE A 301 7.52 0.28 -14.30
C ILE A 301 8.81 0.20 -15.11
N LEU A 302 9.95 0.42 -14.46
CA LEU A 302 11.26 0.30 -15.09
C LEU A 302 12.13 -0.62 -14.23
N HIS A 303 12.51 -1.76 -14.79
CA HIS A 303 13.44 -2.70 -14.16
C HIS A 303 14.87 -2.26 -14.48
N PHE A 304 15.48 -1.50 -13.57
CA PHE A 304 16.92 -1.20 -13.66
C PHE A 304 17.75 -2.47 -13.43
N GLN A 305 17.30 -3.29 -12.47
CA GLN A 305 17.75 -4.66 -12.26
C GLN A 305 16.55 -5.58 -12.30
N LEU A 306 16.64 -6.71 -13.00
CA LEU A 306 15.59 -7.73 -13.00
C LEU A 306 15.58 -8.50 -11.67
N PRO A 307 14.40 -8.93 -11.19
CA PRO A 307 14.35 -9.82 -10.04
C PRO A 307 14.86 -11.22 -10.43
N PRO A 308 15.38 -11.99 -9.46
CA PRO A 308 15.91 -13.33 -9.72
C PRO A 308 14.85 -14.38 -10.11
N ARG A 309 13.56 -14.14 -9.82
CA ARG A 309 12.47 -15.12 -10.02
C ARG A 309 11.29 -14.50 -10.76
N SER A 310 10.58 -15.33 -11.54
CA SER A 310 9.40 -14.94 -12.33
C SER A 310 8.26 -14.40 -11.46
N GLN A 311 8.00 -15.01 -10.31
CA GLN A 311 6.97 -14.58 -9.37
C GLN A 311 7.15 -13.12 -8.94
N GLU A 312 8.39 -12.73 -8.64
CA GLU A 312 8.71 -11.35 -8.25
C GLU A 312 8.52 -10.38 -9.42
N PHE A 313 8.85 -10.80 -10.64
CA PHE A 313 8.59 -10.02 -11.84
C PHE A 313 7.10 -9.76 -12.02
N THR A 314 6.26 -10.79 -11.90
CA THR A 314 4.79 -10.66 -11.91
C THR A 314 4.31 -9.73 -10.80
N HIS A 315 4.87 -9.82 -9.59
CA HIS A 315 4.51 -8.94 -8.47
C HIS A 315 4.88 -7.47 -8.68
N ARG A 316 6.05 -7.19 -9.27
CA ARG A 316 6.44 -5.82 -9.66
C ARG A 316 5.41 -5.28 -10.63
N ASN A 317 5.16 -6.04 -11.69
CA ASN A 317 4.31 -5.66 -12.81
C ASN A 317 2.82 -5.57 -12.48
N GLY A 318 2.34 -6.31 -11.47
CA GLY A 318 0.97 -6.16 -10.96
C GLY A 318 0.63 -4.76 -10.44
N ARG A 319 1.64 -3.89 -10.22
CA ARG A 319 1.43 -2.50 -9.75
C ARG A 319 0.98 -1.54 -10.85
N THR A 320 1.29 -1.82 -12.12
CA THR A 320 0.81 -1.05 -13.29
C THR A 320 -0.47 -1.61 -13.89
N ALA A 321 -0.96 -2.74 -13.39
CA ALA A 321 -1.83 -3.61 -14.14
C ALA A 321 -3.19 -3.82 -13.44
N ARG A 322 -3.62 -2.81 -12.67
CA ARG A 322 -4.98 -2.71 -12.13
C ARG A 322 -5.98 -2.67 -13.31
N MET A 323 -7.20 -3.18 -13.10
CA MET A 323 -8.24 -3.53 -14.10
C MET A 323 -8.51 -2.60 -15.30
N ASN A 324 -7.93 -1.41 -15.41
CA ASN A 324 -8.14 -0.43 -16.50
C ASN A 324 -6.86 0.30 -16.97
N ALA A 325 -5.65 -0.18 -16.67
CA ALA A 325 -4.41 0.59 -16.89
C ALA A 325 -3.58 0.15 -18.11
N ASP A 326 -3.26 1.11 -19.00
CA ASP A 326 -2.32 1.02 -20.13
C ASP A 326 -0.84 1.19 -19.70
N GLY A 327 -0.43 0.53 -18.61
CA GLY A 327 0.94 0.65 -18.10
C GLY A 327 1.98 -0.03 -19.02
N THR A 328 3.18 0.53 -19.12
CA THR A 328 4.32 -0.11 -19.82
C THR A 328 5.41 -0.54 -18.83
N ALA A 329 5.87 -1.78 -18.94
CA ALA A 329 7.03 -2.26 -18.20
C ALA A 329 8.28 -2.21 -19.07
N TYR A 330 9.25 -1.39 -18.68
CA TYR A 330 10.54 -1.26 -19.34
C TYR A 330 11.58 -2.13 -18.64
N ILE A 331 12.37 -2.87 -19.41
CA ILE A 331 13.50 -3.64 -18.93
C ILE A 331 14.79 -3.00 -19.45
N LEU A 332 15.66 -2.54 -18.56
CA LEU A 332 17.00 -2.11 -18.97
C LEU A 332 17.93 -3.32 -18.97
N LYS A 333 18.41 -3.70 -20.15
CA LYS A 333 19.42 -4.76 -20.30
C LYS A 333 20.69 -4.21 -20.91
N TRP A 334 21.84 -4.72 -20.48
CA TRP A 334 23.09 -4.49 -21.21
C TRP A 334 23.09 -5.27 -22.53
N VAL A 335 23.75 -4.75 -23.58
CA VAL A 335 23.78 -5.37 -24.91
C VAL A 335 24.25 -6.83 -24.91
N ASN A 336 25.14 -7.19 -23.98
CA ASN A 336 25.66 -8.56 -23.83
C ASN A 336 24.99 -9.33 -22.67
N GLU A 337 23.90 -8.82 -22.10
CA GLU A 337 23.13 -9.48 -21.04
C GLU A 337 21.96 -10.26 -21.66
N GLU A 338 21.93 -11.56 -21.42
CA GLU A 338 20.78 -12.40 -21.76
C GLU A 338 19.65 -12.19 -20.75
N LEU A 339 18.42 -12.15 -21.26
CA LEU A 339 17.24 -12.06 -20.40
C LEU A 339 16.86 -13.45 -19.88
N PRO A 340 16.38 -13.58 -18.62
CA PRO A 340 15.85 -14.83 -18.13
C PRO A 340 14.68 -15.35 -18.99
N GLU A 341 14.57 -16.67 -19.12
CA GLU A 341 13.53 -17.32 -19.96
C GLU A 341 12.11 -16.86 -19.64
N PHE A 342 11.82 -16.57 -18.36
CA PHE A 342 10.49 -16.15 -17.92
C PHE A 342 10.05 -14.77 -18.44
N ILE A 343 10.95 -13.97 -19.01
CA ILE A 343 10.61 -12.68 -19.63
C ILE A 343 9.94 -12.90 -21.00
N GLY A 344 10.30 -13.97 -21.70
CA GLY A 344 9.88 -14.22 -23.07
C GLY A 344 10.40 -13.19 -24.08
N ASP A 345 9.81 -13.18 -25.27
CA ASP A 345 10.16 -12.22 -26.32
C ASP A 345 9.53 -10.85 -26.05
N THR A 346 10.35 -9.81 -26.08
CA THR A 346 9.92 -8.42 -25.84
C THR A 346 10.28 -7.53 -27.01
N GLU A 347 9.40 -6.59 -27.36
CA GLU A 347 9.72 -5.54 -28.32
C GLU A 347 10.85 -4.65 -27.79
N THR A 348 11.83 -4.34 -28.65
CA THR A 348 12.92 -3.42 -28.28
C THR A 348 12.48 -1.98 -28.53
N GLU A 349 12.45 -1.17 -27.48
CA GLU A 349 12.11 0.25 -27.59
C GLU A 349 13.34 1.06 -27.99
N THR A 350 13.19 1.85 -29.05
CA THR A 350 14.21 2.82 -29.44
C THR A 350 14.00 4.12 -28.67
N ILE A 351 14.94 4.46 -27.80
CA ILE A 351 14.86 5.68 -26.99
C ILE A 351 15.19 6.90 -27.85
N VAL A 352 14.22 7.81 -27.95
CA VAL A 352 14.39 9.11 -28.61
C VAL A 352 14.92 10.12 -27.60
N GLU A 353 15.86 10.96 -28.01
CA GLU A 353 16.36 12.05 -27.18
C GLU A 353 15.24 13.05 -26.88
N ALA A 354 15.05 13.33 -25.59
CA ALA A 354 13.96 14.15 -25.07
C ALA A 354 14.49 15.06 -23.95
N PRO A 355 13.83 16.21 -23.67
CA PRO A 355 14.24 17.09 -22.59
C PRO A 355 14.09 16.43 -21.21
N THR A 356 14.83 16.95 -20.23
CA THR A 356 14.68 16.52 -18.82
C THR A 356 13.22 16.71 -18.36
N PRO A 357 12.62 15.71 -17.66
CA PRO A 357 11.30 15.85 -17.06
C PRO A 357 11.20 17.13 -16.23
N LYS A 358 10.09 17.86 -16.39
CA LYS A 358 9.84 19.12 -15.67
C LYS A 358 9.78 18.86 -14.17
N ALA A 359 10.19 19.86 -13.39
CA ALA A 359 10.04 19.81 -11.94
C ALA A 359 8.56 19.61 -11.53
N PRO A 360 8.29 18.85 -10.46
CA PRO A 360 6.93 18.64 -9.97
C PRO A 360 6.24 19.98 -9.65
N ILE A 361 5.01 20.12 -10.12
CA ILE A 361 4.17 21.29 -9.84
C ILE A 361 3.61 21.30 -8.40
N TRP A 362 3.68 20.15 -7.73
CA TRP A 362 3.18 19.93 -6.37
C TRP A 362 4.33 19.86 -5.38
N LYS A 363 4.08 20.43 -4.20
CA LYS A 363 4.92 20.31 -3.01
C LYS A 363 4.06 19.86 -1.83
N THR A 364 4.65 19.12 -0.90
CA THR A 364 3.95 18.63 0.28
C THR A 364 4.28 19.47 1.50
N LEU A 365 3.24 19.95 2.18
CA LEU A 365 3.34 20.58 3.48
C LEU A 365 2.91 19.61 4.58
N PHE A 366 3.61 19.62 5.70
CA PHE A 366 3.26 18.95 6.94
C PHE A 366 2.59 19.90 7.91
N ILE A 367 1.61 19.36 8.65
CA ILE A 367 0.85 20.05 9.66
C ILE A 367 0.87 19.20 10.94
N THR A 368 1.23 19.80 12.07
CA THR A 368 1.28 19.11 13.38
C THR A 368 -0.08 18.74 13.98
N GLY A 369 -1.17 18.91 13.23
CA GLY A 369 -2.54 18.63 13.67
C GLY A 369 -3.12 17.43 12.93
N GLY A 370 -3.79 16.53 13.64
CA GLY A 370 -4.38 15.32 13.07
C GLY A 370 -5.74 14.96 13.66
N ARG A 371 -6.19 13.73 13.44
CA ARG A 371 -7.50 13.24 13.90
C ARG A 371 -7.69 13.29 15.41
N ARG A 372 -6.65 13.04 16.21
CA ARG A 372 -6.74 13.13 17.67
C ARG A 372 -7.09 14.54 18.16
N ASP A 373 -6.76 15.55 17.36
CA ASP A 373 -7.11 16.95 17.60
C ASP A 373 -8.51 17.33 17.04
N LYS A 374 -9.30 16.34 16.63
CA LYS A 374 -10.61 16.50 15.97
C LYS A 374 -10.54 17.29 14.66
N ILE A 375 -9.40 17.28 13.97
CA ILE A 375 -9.20 17.96 12.69
C ILE A 375 -9.68 17.04 11.55
N SER A 376 -10.49 17.60 10.65
CA SER A 376 -11.04 16.94 9.45
C SER A 376 -10.43 17.49 8.16
N LYS A 377 -10.65 16.78 7.04
CA LYS A 377 -10.17 17.23 5.71
C LYS A 377 -10.76 18.59 5.34
N GLY A 378 -12.03 18.84 5.71
CA GLY A 378 -12.70 20.11 5.48
C GLY A 378 -12.09 21.27 6.28
N ASP A 379 -11.61 21.01 7.51
CA ASP A 379 -10.95 22.04 8.31
C ASP A 379 -9.63 22.47 7.68
N ILE A 380 -8.84 21.51 7.22
CA ILE A 380 -7.57 21.76 6.53
C ILE A 380 -7.82 22.47 5.21
N ALA A 381 -8.79 22.01 4.41
CA ALA A 381 -9.15 22.70 3.18
C ALA A 381 -9.58 24.16 3.45
N GLY A 382 -10.35 24.38 4.52
CA GLY A 382 -10.74 25.72 4.96
C GLY A 382 -9.53 26.60 5.33
N LEU A 383 -8.55 26.04 6.06
CA LEU A 383 -7.32 26.74 6.42
C LEU A 383 -6.57 27.22 5.16
N PHE A 384 -6.37 26.33 4.19
CA PHE A 384 -5.59 26.65 2.99
C PHE A 384 -6.33 27.55 1.99
N LEU A 385 -7.64 27.36 1.81
CA LEU A 385 -8.42 28.16 0.87
C LEU A 385 -8.78 29.54 1.44
N LYS A 386 -9.26 29.60 2.68
CA LYS A 386 -9.77 30.85 3.27
C LYS A 386 -8.67 31.70 3.88
N GLN A 387 -7.80 31.08 4.69
CA GLN A 387 -6.72 31.81 5.37
C GLN A 387 -5.44 31.84 4.54
N GLY A 388 -5.17 30.76 3.79
CA GLY A 388 -4.01 30.66 2.91
C GLY A 388 -4.20 31.31 1.54
N GLY A 389 -5.42 31.71 1.19
CA GLY A 389 -5.72 32.40 -0.08
C GLY A 389 -5.54 31.53 -1.33
N LEU A 390 -5.52 30.20 -1.20
CA LEU A 390 -5.43 29.32 -2.37
C LEU A 390 -6.74 29.23 -3.13
N SER A 391 -6.63 29.09 -4.45
CA SER A 391 -7.73 28.59 -5.28
C SER A 391 -7.86 27.07 -5.15
N LYS A 392 -9.01 26.52 -5.54
CA LYS A 392 -9.27 25.06 -5.45
C LYS A 392 -8.29 24.24 -6.28
N GLU A 393 -7.82 24.77 -7.40
CA GLU A 393 -6.90 24.10 -8.34
C GLU A 393 -5.45 24.11 -7.83
N GLN A 394 -5.17 24.93 -6.82
CA GLN A 394 -3.86 25.06 -6.20
C GLN A 394 -3.71 24.19 -4.93
N LEU A 395 -4.81 23.58 -4.47
CA LEU A 395 -4.87 22.68 -3.34
C LEU A 395 -5.03 21.23 -3.85
N GLY A 396 -4.04 20.40 -3.56
CA GLY A 396 -4.01 18.99 -3.94
C GLY A 396 -4.57 18.08 -2.86
N ILE A 397 -4.09 16.83 -2.86
CA ILE A 397 -4.53 15.79 -1.92
C ILE A 397 -4.21 16.19 -0.47
N ILE A 398 -5.21 16.03 0.41
CA ILE A 398 -5.09 16.16 1.86
C ILE A 398 -5.13 14.77 2.49
N GLU A 399 -4.05 14.41 3.17
CA GLU A 399 -3.92 13.16 3.91
C GLU A 399 -3.84 13.44 5.41
N ILE A 400 -4.79 12.92 6.19
CA ILE A 400 -4.86 13.14 7.65
C ILE A 400 -4.49 11.84 8.37
N LYS A 401 -3.50 11.93 9.25
CA LYS A 401 -3.06 10.85 10.14
C LYS A 401 -3.64 11.02 11.55
N GLN A 402 -3.27 10.15 12.47
CA GLN A 402 -3.74 10.28 13.87
C GLN A 402 -3.27 11.59 14.51
N ASP A 403 -1.97 11.89 14.41
CA ASP A 403 -1.34 13.01 15.14
C ASP A 403 -0.90 14.17 14.24
N CYS A 404 -0.96 14.01 12.91
CA CYS A 404 -0.52 15.01 11.94
C CYS A 404 -1.32 14.93 10.64
N SER A 405 -1.05 15.87 9.73
CA SER A 405 -1.64 15.90 8.39
C SER A 405 -0.63 16.37 7.34
N TYR A 406 -0.90 16.02 6.09
CA TYR A 406 -0.11 16.38 4.92
C TYR A 406 -1.01 16.96 3.85
N VAL A 407 -0.52 17.98 3.16
CA VAL A 407 -1.29 18.70 2.14
C VAL A 407 -0.39 18.96 0.94
N ALA A 408 -0.83 18.53 -0.26
CA ALA A 408 -0.19 18.96 -1.49
C ALA A 408 -0.67 20.36 -1.88
N VAL A 409 0.26 21.22 -2.29
CA VAL A 409 -0.01 22.58 -2.77
C VAL A 409 0.85 22.89 -3.99
N ARG A 410 0.46 23.87 -4.80
CA ARG A 410 1.30 24.33 -5.91
C ARG A 410 2.64 24.84 -5.39
N ALA A 411 3.73 24.38 -6.01
CA ALA A 411 5.10 24.74 -5.62
C ALA A 411 5.31 26.26 -5.55
N SER A 412 4.73 27.01 -6.47
CA SER A 412 4.79 28.48 -6.53
C SER A 412 4.15 29.19 -5.33
N LYS A 413 3.28 28.52 -4.57
CA LYS A 413 2.56 29.08 -3.42
C LYS A 413 3.12 28.64 -2.07
N MET A 414 4.06 27.70 -2.06
CA MET A 414 4.53 27.03 -0.84
C MET A 414 5.10 28.00 0.21
N ASN A 415 6.02 28.89 -0.17
CA ASN A 415 6.68 29.80 0.77
C ASN A 415 5.69 30.82 1.38
N GLU A 416 4.78 31.35 0.54
CA GLU A 416 3.70 32.25 0.97
C GLU A 416 2.82 31.56 2.01
N LEU A 417 2.42 30.31 1.76
CA LEU A 417 1.57 29.54 2.67
C LEU A 417 2.24 29.22 4.00
N ILE A 418 3.52 28.84 3.99
CA ILE A 418 4.25 28.60 5.24
C ILE A 418 4.30 29.89 6.05
N GLY A 419 4.60 31.03 5.42
CA GLY A 419 4.60 32.33 6.10
C GLY A 419 3.25 32.69 6.72
N ASN A 420 2.16 32.46 5.99
CA ASN A 420 0.80 32.85 6.41
C ASN A 420 0.15 31.88 7.41
N LEU A 421 0.43 30.58 7.29
CA LEU A 421 -0.30 29.53 8.01
C LEU A 421 0.50 28.92 9.17
N ASN A 422 1.82 29.06 9.18
CA ASN A 422 2.60 28.55 10.32
C ASN A 422 2.19 29.28 11.61
N ASN A 423 2.02 28.53 12.70
CA ASN A 423 1.52 29.04 13.99
C ASN A 423 0.07 29.55 13.97
N SER A 424 -0.71 29.27 12.92
CA SER A 424 -2.14 29.55 12.88
C SER A 424 -2.94 28.62 13.81
N LYS A 425 -4.17 29.02 14.13
CA LYS A 425 -5.10 28.22 14.92
C LYS A 425 -6.00 27.42 14.00
N LEU A 426 -5.98 26.10 14.15
CA LEU A 426 -6.89 25.17 13.47
C LEU A 426 -7.75 24.48 14.53
N LYS A 427 -9.04 24.83 14.57
CA LYS A 427 -9.96 24.49 15.67
C LYS A 427 -9.41 24.95 17.02
N THR A 428 -9.16 24.03 17.95
CA THR A 428 -8.65 24.35 19.29
C THR A 428 -7.12 24.31 19.36
N LYS A 429 -6.43 23.86 18.31
CA LYS A 429 -4.99 23.62 18.31
C LYS A 429 -4.24 24.67 17.51
N LYS A 430 -3.11 25.13 18.04
CA LYS A 430 -2.12 25.88 17.27
C LYS A 430 -1.29 24.90 16.45
N VAL A 431 -1.26 25.06 15.13
CA VAL A 431 -0.57 24.14 14.22
C VAL A 431 0.70 24.77 13.68
N ARG A 432 1.75 23.96 13.49
CA ARG A 432 2.93 24.34 12.72
C ARG A 432 2.79 23.79 11.31
N VAL A 433 3.20 24.59 10.33
CA VAL A 433 3.18 24.25 8.90
C VAL A 433 4.60 24.34 8.37
N SER A 434 5.09 23.28 7.73
CA SER A 434 6.45 23.21 7.17
C SER A 434 6.49 22.39 5.90
N GLU A 435 7.48 22.62 5.04
CA GLU A 435 7.78 21.70 3.92
C GLU A 435 8.28 20.35 4.46
N VAL A 436 8.05 19.30 3.67
CA VAL A 436 8.56 17.94 3.91
C VAL A 436 9.37 17.46 2.74
#